data_AF-D6ZCL4-F1
#
_entry.id   AF-D6ZCL4-F1
#
_cell.length_a   1.000
_cell.length_b   1.000
_cell.length_c   1.000
_cell.angle_alpha   90.00
_cell.angle_beta   90.00
_cell.angle_gamma   90.00
#
_symmetry.space_group_name_H-M   'P 1'
#
loop_
_entity.id
_entity.type
_entity.pdbx_description
1 polymer ?
#
loop_
_entity_poly.entity_id
_entity_poly.type
_entity_poly.pdbx_seq_one_letter_code
_entity_poly.pdbx_strand_id
1 'polypeptide(L)'
;MSGLEQYAGALAEFVAARDWHLYDSPKNLALALGGEVGELMAVMQWLSDEEIRQKTTDDEDFRRALSFEMADVLNYLLRLARHVGVDLIEAAEEKLAVNEIRYPVARAKGNATKHNAL
;
A
#
# COMPACT_ATOMS: atom_id res chain seq x y z
N MET A 1 -6.81 8.61 -18.61
CA MET A 1 -6.79 7.74 -17.42
C MET A 1 -5.36 7.56 -16.99
N SER A 2 -5.08 7.67 -15.69
CA SER A 2 -3.74 7.42 -15.14
C SER A 2 -3.37 5.94 -15.28
N GLY A 3 -2.08 5.60 -15.17
CA GLY A 3 -1.64 4.20 -15.18
C GLY A 3 -2.25 3.38 -14.04
N LEU A 4 -2.49 4.02 -12.88
CA LEU A 4 -3.13 3.39 -11.74
C LEU A 4 -4.63 3.11 -12.00
N GLU A 5 -5.35 4.04 -12.60
CA GLU A 5 -6.76 3.83 -12.99
C GLU A 5 -6.90 2.69 -13.99
N GLN A 6 -6.02 2.63 -14.99
CA GLN A 6 -6.00 1.54 -15.97
C GLN A 6 -5.76 0.18 -15.28
N TYR A 7 -4.81 0.12 -14.36
CA TYR A 7 -4.53 -1.08 -13.59
C TYR A 7 -5.70 -1.48 -12.68
N ALA A 8 -6.31 -0.52 -11.96
CA ALA A 8 -7.46 -0.77 -11.11
C ALA A 8 -8.67 -1.30 -11.92
N GLY A 9 -8.84 -0.83 -13.16
CA GLY A 9 -9.82 -1.37 -14.11
C GLY A 9 -9.54 -2.84 -14.44
N ALA A 10 -8.31 -3.15 -14.86
CA ALA A 10 -7.91 -4.52 -15.18
C ALA A 10 -8.02 -5.47 -13.97
N LEU A 11 -7.69 -5.01 -12.76
CA LEU A 11 -7.86 -5.76 -11.53
C LEU A 11 -9.33 -6.04 -11.23
N ALA A 12 -10.21 -5.04 -11.42
CA ALA A 12 -11.64 -5.23 -11.23
C ALA A 12 -12.22 -6.25 -12.22
N GLU A 13 -11.79 -6.22 -13.49
CA GLU A 13 -12.16 -7.23 -14.48
C GLU A 13 -11.66 -8.63 -14.10
N PHE A 14 -10.42 -8.74 -13.60
CA PHE A 14 -9.85 -10.00 -13.13
C PHE A 14 -10.65 -10.61 -11.97
N VAL A 15 -11.07 -9.79 -11.01
CA VAL A 15 -11.89 -10.19 -9.84
C VAL A 15 -13.30 -10.57 -10.28
N ALA A 16 -13.91 -9.78 -11.17
CA ALA A 16 -15.25 -10.04 -11.69
C ALA A 16 -15.32 -11.35 -12.47
N ALA A 17 -14.33 -11.63 -13.33
CA ALA A 17 -14.24 -12.85 -14.13
C ALA A 17 -14.14 -14.15 -13.30
N ARG A 18 -13.92 -14.05 -11.99
CA ARG A 18 -13.82 -15.18 -11.05
C ARG A 18 -14.95 -15.22 -10.03
N ASP A 19 -15.91 -14.32 -10.14
CA ASP A 19 -16.98 -14.13 -9.15
C ASP A 19 -16.48 -13.87 -7.72
N TRP A 20 -15.22 -13.45 -7.57
CA TRP A 20 -14.64 -13.19 -6.25
C TRP A 20 -15.28 -12.00 -5.56
N HIS A 21 -15.80 -11.05 -6.35
CA HIS A 21 -16.57 -9.92 -5.86
C HIS A 21 -17.81 -10.32 -5.03
N LEU A 22 -18.33 -11.56 -5.17
CA LEU A 22 -19.43 -12.08 -4.37
C LEU A 22 -19.05 -12.38 -2.91
N TYR A 23 -17.76 -12.56 -2.64
CA TYR A 23 -17.21 -12.84 -1.30
C TYR A 23 -16.53 -11.62 -0.68
N ASP A 24 -16.40 -10.54 -1.45
CA ASP A 24 -15.87 -9.27 -0.99
C ASP A 24 -16.85 -8.65 0.01
N SER A 25 -16.34 -8.34 1.20
CA SER A 25 -16.96 -7.41 2.14
C SER A 25 -15.87 -6.45 2.60
N PRO A 26 -16.23 -5.25 3.10
CA PRO A 26 -15.21 -4.30 3.57
C PRO A 26 -14.29 -4.93 4.62
N LYS A 27 -14.86 -5.76 5.51
CA LYS A 27 -14.12 -6.49 6.55
C LYS A 27 -13.18 -7.54 5.94
N ASN A 28 -13.65 -8.36 5.01
CA ASN A 28 -12.81 -9.42 4.42
C ASN A 28 -11.64 -8.81 3.63
N LEU A 29 -11.90 -7.76 2.86
CA LEU A 29 -10.87 -7.05 2.10
C LEU A 29 -9.84 -6.37 3.02
N ALA A 30 -10.28 -5.77 4.12
CA ALA A 30 -9.37 -5.18 5.11
C ALA A 30 -8.52 -6.26 5.84
N LEU A 31 -9.10 -7.42 6.13
CA LEU A 31 -8.37 -8.54 6.73
C LEU A 31 -7.35 -9.13 5.75
N ALA A 32 -7.71 -9.30 4.49
CA ALA A 32 -6.79 -9.75 3.45
C ALA A 32 -5.65 -8.76 3.23
N LEU A 33 -5.94 -7.46 3.15
CA LEU A 33 -4.94 -6.39 3.13
C LEU A 33 -3.96 -6.51 4.31
N GLY A 34 -4.47 -6.75 5.52
CA GLY A 34 -3.64 -6.97 6.70
C GLY A 34 -2.76 -8.22 6.60
N GLY A 35 -3.26 -9.27 5.95
CA GLY A 35 -2.51 -10.49 5.62
C GLY A 35 -1.32 -10.19 4.71
N GLU A 36 -1.54 -9.48 3.59
CA GLU A 36 -0.47 -9.12 2.65
C GLU A 36 0.58 -8.20 3.26
N VAL A 37 0.18 -7.30 4.17
CA VAL A 37 1.16 -6.53 4.96
C VAL A 37 2.00 -7.47 5.84
N GLY A 38 1.40 -8.53 6.37
CA GLY A 38 2.09 -9.61 7.07
C GLY A 38 3.12 -10.33 6.20
N GLU A 39 2.76 -10.70 4.98
CA GLU A 39 3.64 -11.35 4.01
C GLU A 39 4.79 -10.41 3.58
N LEU A 40 4.48 -9.14 3.33
CA LEU A 40 5.49 -8.10 3.08
C LEU A 40 6.50 -7.99 4.24
N MET A 41 6.04 -7.99 5.49
CA MET A 41 6.92 -8.01 6.65
C MET A 41 7.74 -9.30 6.72
N ALA A 42 7.15 -10.44 6.38
CA ALA A 42 7.80 -11.75 6.44
C ALA A 42 9.01 -11.86 5.50
N VAL A 43 8.97 -11.18 4.34
CA VAL A 43 10.10 -11.10 3.40
C VAL A 43 11.33 -10.46 4.06
N MET A 44 11.16 -9.51 4.96
CA MET A 44 12.24 -8.73 5.57
C MET A 44 12.59 -9.15 7.01
N GLN A 45 11.75 -9.95 7.67
CA GLN A 45 11.73 -10.12 9.13
C GLN A 45 13.04 -10.56 9.80
N TRP A 46 13.94 -11.23 9.06
CA TRP A 46 15.21 -11.76 9.58
C TRP A 46 16.45 -11.02 9.05
N LEU A 47 16.25 -9.93 8.31
CA LEU A 47 17.31 -9.17 7.66
C LEU A 47 17.53 -7.84 8.37
N SER A 48 18.78 -7.40 8.43
CA SER A 48 19.12 -6.01 8.78
C SER A 48 18.80 -5.06 7.62
N ASP A 49 18.65 -3.77 7.93
CA ASP A 49 18.43 -2.73 6.91
C ASP A 49 19.51 -2.71 5.81
N GLU A 50 20.75 -3.06 6.15
CA GLU A 50 21.85 -3.14 5.18
C GLU A 50 21.71 -4.35 4.25
N GLU A 51 21.36 -5.52 4.80
CA GLU A 51 21.09 -6.71 3.99
C GLU A 51 19.89 -6.50 3.07
N ILE A 52 18.83 -5.83 3.53
CA ILE A 52 17.66 -5.50 2.70
C ILE A 52 18.09 -4.60 1.53
N ARG A 53 18.87 -3.54 1.78
CA ARG A 53 19.38 -2.65 0.73
C ARG A 53 20.23 -3.39 -0.30
N GLN A 54 21.15 -4.23 0.19
CA GLN A 54 22.02 -5.02 -0.67
C GLN A 54 21.20 -5.99 -1.53
N LYS A 55 20.33 -6.80 -0.90
CA LYS A 55 19.50 -7.79 -1.60
C LYS A 55 18.53 -7.16 -2.59
N THR A 56 17.99 -5.98 -2.29
CA THR A 56 17.13 -5.25 -3.24
C THR A 56 17.86 -4.92 -4.55
N THR A 57 19.20 -4.81 -4.52
CA THR A 57 20.02 -4.50 -5.69
C THR A 57 20.60 -5.77 -6.34
N ASP A 58 21.10 -6.71 -5.53
CA ASP A 58 21.96 -7.81 -5.98
C ASP A 58 21.21 -9.16 -6.11
N ASP A 59 20.00 -9.28 -5.56
CA ASP A 59 19.23 -10.52 -5.49
C ASP A 59 17.87 -10.35 -6.18
N GLU A 60 17.78 -10.81 -7.43
CA GLU A 60 16.57 -10.64 -8.25
C GLU A 60 15.34 -11.36 -7.68
N ASP A 61 15.54 -12.52 -7.04
CA ASP A 61 14.46 -13.30 -6.45
C ASP A 61 13.92 -12.60 -5.20
N PHE A 62 14.80 -12.08 -4.35
CA PHE A 62 14.40 -11.24 -3.22
C PHE A 62 13.65 -10.00 -3.69
N ARG A 63 14.19 -9.27 -4.68
CA ARG A 63 13.55 -8.07 -5.24
C ARG A 63 12.17 -8.37 -5.80
N ARG A 64 12.01 -9.52 -6.48
CA ARG A 64 10.72 -9.96 -7.01
C ARG A 64 9.72 -10.28 -5.91
N ALA A 65 10.13 -11.08 -4.90
CA ALA A 65 9.27 -11.41 -3.76
C ALA A 65 8.79 -10.13 -3.06
N LEU A 66 9.71 -9.24 -2.70
CA LEU A 66 9.36 -7.95 -2.09
C LEU A 66 8.40 -7.12 -2.95
N SER A 67 8.63 -7.06 -4.26
CA SER A 67 7.76 -6.32 -5.18
C SER A 67 6.36 -6.92 -5.31
N PHE A 68 6.23 -8.25 -5.21
CA PHE A 68 4.94 -8.93 -5.30
C PHE A 68 4.11 -8.69 -4.05
N GLU A 69 4.70 -8.79 -2.86
CA GLU A 69 3.98 -8.48 -1.62
C GLU A 69 3.53 -7.00 -1.57
N MET A 70 4.35 -6.08 -2.07
CA MET A 70 3.94 -4.67 -2.23
C MET A 70 2.77 -4.51 -3.21
N ALA A 71 2.75 -5.30 -4.29
CA ALA A 71 1.67 -5.29 -5.26
C ALA A 71 0.37 -5.90 -4.68
N ASP A 72 0.46 -6.92 -3.83
CA ASP A 72 -0.71 -7.52 -3.20
C ASP A 72 -1.34 -6.60 -2.15
N VAL A 73 -0.51 -5.87 -1.38
CA VAL A 73 -0.99 -4.75 -0.54
C VAL A 73 -1.74 -3.72 -1.38
N LEU A 74 -1.20 -3.32 -2.53
CA LEU A 74 -1.87 -2.38 -3.45
C LEU A 74 -3.19 -2.97 -3.97
N ASN A 75 -3.21 -4.24 -4.37
CA ASN A 75 -4.38 -4.90 -4.93
C ASN A 75 -5.55 -4.92 -3.95
N TYR A 76 -5.32 -5.29 -2.71
CA TYR A 76 -6.39 -5.30 -1.71
C TYR A 76 -6.82 -3.90 -1.29
N LEU A 77 -5.91 -2.92 -1.27
CA LEU A 77 -6.29 -1.53 -1.03
C LEU A 77 -7.20 -0.99 -2.15
N LEU A 78 -6.85 -1.23 -3.42
CA LEU A 78 -7.66 -0.86 -4.58
C LEU A 78 -9.04 -1.55 -4.55
N ARG A 79 -9.08 -2.85 -4.25
CA ARG A 79 -10.33 -3.61 -4.12
C ARG A 79 -11.20 -3.07 -2.99
N LEU A 80 -10.62 -2.80 -1.82
CA LEU A 80 -11.32 -2.23 -0.68
C LEU A 80 -11.92 -0.87 -1.03
N ALA A 81 -11.11 0.03 -1.59
CA ALA A 81 -11.55 1.36 -1.97
C ALA A 81 -12.70 1.32 -2.99
N ARG A 82 -12.59 0.48 -4.02
CA ARG A 82 -13.67 0.26 -4.97
C ARG A 82 -14.94 -0.26 -4.30
N HIS A 83 -14.80 -1.20 -3.37
CA HIS A 83 -15.94 -1.80 -2.67
C HIS A 83 -16.65 -0.81 -1.73
N VAL A 84 -15.93 0.14 -1.12
CA VAL A 84 -16.52 1.18 -0.24
C VAL A 84 -16.82 2.50 -0.95
N GLY A 85 -16.51 2.63 -2.24
CA GLY A 85 -16.75 3.85 -3.01
C GLY A 85 -15.81 5.02 -2.65
N VAL A 86 -14.56 4.73 -2.28
CA VAL A 86 -13.54 5.74 -1.98
C VAL A 86 -12.66 5.96 -3.21
N ASP A 87 -12.52 7.22 -3.64
CA ASP A 87 -11.45 7.63 -4.53
C ASP A 87 -10.14 7.76 -3.72
N LEU A 88 -9.20 6.84 -3.96
CA LEU A 88 -7.94 6.78 -3.22
C LEU A 88 -7.03 7.97 -3.50
N ILE A 89 -7.05 8.51 -4.73
CA ILE A 89 -6.16 9.61 -5.10
C ILE A 89 -6.69 10.90 -4.50
N GLU A 90 -7.98 11.16 -4.63
CA GLU A 90 -8.63 12.31 -3.98
C GLU A 90 -8.41 12.27 -2.46
N ALA A 91 -8.66 11.12 -1.81
CA ALA A 91 -8.44 10.96 -0.38
C ALA A 91 -6.96 11.14 0.02
N ALA A 92 -6.02 10.69 -0.81
CA ALA A 92 -4.59 10.86 -0.57
C ALA A 92 -4.13 12.32 -0.72
N GLU A 93 -4.67 13.05 -1.71
CA GLU A 93 -4.40 14.47 -1.92
C GLU A 93 -4.91 15.32 -0.75
N GLU A 94 -6.16 15.09 -0.32
CA GLU A 94 -6.71 15.73 0.88
C GLU A 94 -5.85 15.42 2.11
N LYS A 95 -5.45 14.15 2.27
CA LYS A 95 -4.64 13.74 3.40
C LYS A 95 -3.25 14.37 3.39
N LEU A 96 -2.66 14.55 2.20
CA LEU A 96 -1.37 15.21 2.02
C LEU A 96 -1.44 16.67 2.44
N ALA A 97 -2.47 17.41 2.00
CA ALA A 97 -2.67 18.80 2.42
C ALA A 97 -2.80 18.93 3.95
N VAL A 98 -3.52 18.00 4.60
CA VAL A 98 -3.59 17.94 6.08
C VAL A 98 -2.22 17.68 6.70
N ASN A 99 -1.40 16.80 6.10
CA ASN A 99 -0.07 16.48 6.60
C ASN A 99 0.91 17.65 6.45
N GLU A 100 0.82 18.45 5.38
CA GLU A 100 1.65 19.65 5.19
C GLU A 100 1.42 20.69 6.28
N ILE A 101 0.15 20.87 6.69
CA ILE A 101 -0.21 21.74 7.81
C ILE A 101 0.32 21.18 9.13
N ARG A 102 0.21 19.85 9.33
CA ARG A 102 0.65 19.19 10.57
C ARG A 102 2.17 19.15 10.71
N TYR A 103 2.91 19.06 9.61
CA TYR A 103 4.36 18.89 9.56
C TYR A 103 5.03 19.92 8.65
N PRO A 104 4.99 21.23 9.00
CA PRO A 104 5.59 22.25 8.17
C PRO A 104 7.11 22.05 8.07
N VAL A 105 7.68 22.29 6.87
CA VAL A 105 9.10 22.04 6.56
C VAL A 105 10.03 22.65 7.61
N ALA A 106 9.75 23.88 8.06
CA ALA A 106 10.56 24.59 9.05
C ALA A 106 10.68 23.84 10.40
N ARG A 107 9.77 22.92 10.72
CA ARG A 107 9.75 22.16 11.98
C ARG A 107 9.99 20.66 11.78
N ALA A 108 9.70 20.11 10.60
CA ALA A 108 9.78 18.68 10.32
C ALA A 108 11.05 18.25 9.57
N LYS A 109 11.79 19.18 8.95
CA LYS A 109 13.01 18.83 8.20
C LYS A 109 14.08 18.23 9.12
N GLY A 110 14.44 16.96 8.87
CA GLY A 110 15.45 16.24 9.65
C GLY A 110 14.98 15.77 11.03
N ASN A 111 13.70 15.94 11.37
CA ASN A 111 13.14 15.50 12.64
C ASN A 111 11.87 14.66 12.41
N ALA A 112 12.00 13.35 12.51
CA ALA A 112 10.90 12.39 12.36
C ALA A 112 10.05 12.23 13.62
N THR A 113 10.36 12.95 14.72
CA THR A 113 9.54 12.87 15.92
C THR A 113 8.20 13.58 15.70
N LYS A 114 7.11 12.85 15.95
CA LYS A 114 5.76 13.43 15.92
C LYS A 114 5.69 14.47 17.05
N HIS A 115 5.75 15.75 16.72
CA HIS A 115 5.33 16.82 17.62
C HIS A 115 3.81 16.72 17.83
N ASN A 116 3.39 15.83 18.71
CA ASN A 116 2.11 15.95 19.41
C ASN A 116 2.41 16.65 20.74
N ALA A 117 2.50 17.97 20.69
CA ALA A 117 2.44 18.81 21.87
C ALA A 117 1.52 20.00 21.53
N LEU A 118 0.22 19.78 21.75
CA LEU A 118 -0.78 20.72 22.26
C LEU A 118 -1.96 19.89 22.75
#